data_AF-A0A535ADX1-F1
#
_entry.id   AF-A0A535ADX1-F1
#
_cell.length_a   1.000
_cell.length_b   1.000
_cell.length_c   1.000
_cell.angle_alpha   90.00
_cell.angle_beta   90.00
_cell.angle_gamma   90.00
#
_symmetry.space_group_name_H-M   'P 1'
#
loop_
_entity.id
_entity.type
_entity.pdbx_description
1 polymer ?
#
loop_
_entity_poly.entity_id
_entity_poly.type
_entity_poly.pdbx_seq_one_letter_code
_entity_poly.pdbx_strand_id
1 'polypeptide(L)'
;MIAASSPGLAAVRELASAPAPQLTSSPPASAPVCDSASALTMRAYLPNVTKTLGGPDGWDTPFYVQNAGAVQTTVESSFYRFSDGAFIACHKRADLPPGASLLDDPNADVDLPADTQFSVVVRSYGAPVAAVVHQLQGSGRTTQAASYSGFTVGATTVYLPNVTRRFYGYDVPFIV
;
A
#
# COMPACT_ATOMS: atom_id res chain seq x y z
N MET A 1 48.84 43.73 -60.82
CA MET A 1 48.27 45.00 -60.33
C MET A 1 46.85 44.70 -59.89
N ILE A 2 46.60 44.84 -58.60
CA ILE A 2 45.37 44.47 -57.89
C ILE A 2 44.32 45.56 -58.12
N ALA A 3 43.08 45.19 -58.47
CA ALA A 3 41.91 46.07 -58.38
C ALA A 3 40.69 45.26 -57.92
N ALA A 4 39.93 45.88 -57.02
CA ALA A 4 38.96 45.30 -56.11
C ALA A 4 37.59 45.00 -56.73
N SER A 5 36.86 44.05 -56.13
CA SER A 5 35.40 44.10 -56.06
C SER A 5 34.90 43.33 -54.83
N SER A 6 34.20 44.03 -53.94
CA SER A 6 33.50 43.47 -52.78
C SER A 6 32.24 42.70 -53.21
N PRO A 7 31.79 41.73 -52.40
CA PRO A 7 30.38 41.67 -52.08
C PRO A 7 30.14 41.62 -50.56
N GLY A 8 29.11 42.34 -50.13
CA GLY A 8 28.75 42.55 -48.74
C GLY A 8 28.39 41.27 -48.00
N LEU A 9 28.89 41.15 -46.76
CA LEU A 9 28.41 40.17 -45.81
C LEU A 9 27.17 40.72 -45.11
N ALA A 10 26.06 40.02 -45.28
CA ALA A 10 24.78 40.30 -44.67
C ALA A 10 24.89 40.36 -43.13
N ALA A 11 24.15 41.30 -42.54
CA ALA A 11 24.00 41.41 -41.10
C ALA A 11 23.46 40.10 -40.51
N VAL A 12 24.19 39.51 -39.58
CA VAL A 12 23.74 38.37 -38.79
C VAL A 12 22.64 38.88 -37.85
N ARG A 13 21.39 38.60 -38.20
CA ARG A 13 20.23 38.91 -37.36
C ARG A 13 20.19 37.86 -36.26
N GLU A 14 20.49 38.28 -35.04
CA GLU A 14 20.44 37.45 -33.83
C GLU A 14 19.01 36.90 -33.67
N LEU A 15 18.83 35.59 -33.91
CA LEU A 15 17.57 34.91 -33.65
C LEU A 15 17.40 34.81 -32.14
N ALA A 16 16.47 35.59 -31.60
CA ALA A 16 16.10 35.51 -30.19
C ALA A 16 15.72 34.05 -29.83
N SER A 17 16.39 33.50 -28.82
CA SER A 17 16.13 32.17 -28.28
C SER A 17 14.71 32.10 -27.72
N ALA A 18 13.90 31.17 -28.24
CA ALA A 18 12.58 30.89 -27.70
C ALA A 18 12.72 30.19 -26.33
N PRO A 19 11.94 30.58 -25.30
CA PRO A 19 11.99 29.89 -24.01
C PRO A 19 11.49 28.44 -24.17
N ALA A 20 12.21 27.50 -23.58
CA ALA A 20 11.84 26.10 -23.55
C ALA A 20 10.44 25.93 -22.89
N PRO A 21 9.59 25.02 -23.38
CA PRO A 21 8.31 24.73 -22.74
C PRO A 21 8.58 24.24 -21.31
N GLN A 22 8.12 25.02 -20.33
CA GLN A 22 8.16 24.60 -18.94
C GLN A 22 7.17 23.44 -18.79
N LEU A 23 7.70 22.25 -18.47
CA LEU A 23 6.90 21.14 -17.97
C LEU A 23 6.23 21.62 -16.68
N THR A 24 4.97 22.02 -16.77
CA THR A 24 4.15 22.27 -15.59
C THR A 24 4.04 20.95 -14.85
N SER A 25 4.79 20.79 -13.76
CA SER A 25 4.59 19.68 -12.84
C SER A 25 3.18 19.81 -12.26
N SER A 26 2.26 18.93 -12.66
CA SER A 26 1.01 18.76 -11.94
C SER A 26 1.34 18.51 -10.46
N PRO A 27 0.65 19.17 -9.51
CA PRO A 27 0.82 18.85 -8.10
C PRO A 27 0.56 17.35 -7.90
N PRO A 28 1.27 16.68 -6.97
CA PRO A 28 0.99 15.28 -6.68
C PRO A 28 -0.49 15.14 -6.38
N ALA A 29 -1.15 14.18 -7.03
CA ALA A 29 -2.53 13.84 -6.71
C ALA A 29 -2.60 13.63 -5.20
N SER A 30 -3.47 14.39 -4.53
CA SER A 30 -3.73 14.20 -3.11
C SER A 30 -3.95 12.71 -2.86
N ALA A 31 -3.19 12.12 -1.95
CA ALA A 31 -3.40 10.72 -1.56
C ALA A 31 -4.90 10.51 -1.29
N PRO A 32 -5.50 9.37 -1.69
CA PRO A 32 -6.89 9.12 -1.34
C PRO A 32 -7.01 9.31 0.17
N VAL A 33 -7.95 10.15 0.59
CA VAL A 33 -8.34 10.21 1.98
C VAL A 33 -9.47 9.20 2.13
N CYS A 34 -9.49 8.44 3.22
CA CYS A 34 -10.64 7.58 3.51
C CYS A 34 -11.85 8.48 3.84
N ASP A 35 -12.62 8.83 2.83
CA ASP A 35 -13.61 9.91 2.83
C ASP A 35 -15.00 9.47 2.38
N SER A 36 -15.26 8.15 2.32
CA SER A 36 -16.58 7.65 1.95
C SER A 36 -17.67 8.25 2.83
N ALA A 37 -18.60 8.96 2.18
CA ALA A 37 -19.72 9.65 2.84
C ALA A 37 -20.88 8.70 3.24
N SER A 38 -20.85 7.45 2.76
CA SER A 38 -21.85 6.43 3.08
C SER A 38 -21.77 6.02 4.55
N ALA A 39 -22.89 5.55 5.10
CA ALA A 39 -22.90 4.96 6.44
C ALA A 39 -21.98 3.74 6.50
N LEU A 40 -21.11 3.71 7.51
CA LEU A 40 -20.21 2.59 7.76
C LEU A 40 -21.02 1.33 8.04
N THR A 41 -20.70 0.24 7.33
CA THR A 41 -21.32 -1.08 7.57
C THR A 41 -20.49 -1.90 8.55
N MET A 42 -19.17 -1.98 8.36
CA MET A 42 -18.30 -2.82 9.16
C MET A 42 -16.87 -2.29 9.25
N ARG A 43 -16.18 -2.63 10.34
CA ARG A 43 -14.73 -2.48 10.49
C ARG A 43 -14.06 -3.82 10.72
N ALA A 44 -12.89 -3.98 10.12
CA ALA A 44 -11.94 -5.03 10.46
C ALA A 44 -10.57 -4.40 10.76
N TYR A 45 -9.91 -4.90 11.81
CA TYR A 45 -8.61 -4.45 12.30
C TYR A 45 -7.56 -5.50 11.97
N LEU A 46 -6.47 -5.05 11.37
CA LEU A 46 -5.33 -5.86 10.94
C LEU A 46 -4.11 -5.29 11.68
N PRO A 47 -3.79 -5.80 12.88
CA PRO A 47 -2.83 -5.14 13.78
C PRO A 47 -1.38 -5.23 13.31
N ASN A 48 -1.06 -6.17 12.41
CA ASN A 48 0.29 -6.34 11.87
C ASN A 48 0.24 -6.55 10.35
N VAL A 49 0.66 -5.52 9.61
CA VAL A 49 0.88 -5.52 8.16
C VAL A 49 2.25 -4.88 7.91
N THR A 50 3.11 -5.51 7.12
CA THR A 50 4.49 -5.07 6.91
C THR A 50 4.79 -4.84 5.44
N LYS A 51 5.70 -3.91 5.18
CA LYS A 51 6.35 -3.72 3.90
C LYS A 51 7.86 -3.91 4.05
N THR A 52 8.40 -4.96 3.44
CA THR A 52 9.85 -5.29 3.41
C THR A 52 10.54 -5.17 4.78
N LEU A 53 9.86 -5.52 5.87
CA LEU A 53 10.33 -5.26 7.23
C LEU A 53 11.48 -6.21 7.60
N GLY A 54 12.66 -5.68 7.89
CA GLY A 54 13.86 -6.48 8.16
C GLY A 54 14.71 -6.78 6.93
N GLY A 55 14.50 -6.05 5.82
CA GLY A 55 15.35 -6.13 4.62
C GLY A 55 14.88 -7.16 3.57
N PRO A 56 15.76 -7.60 2.65
CA PRO A 56 15.39 -8.42 1.48
C PRO A 56 14.74 -9.78 1.78
N ASP A 57 15.09 -10.39 2.92
CA ASP A 57 14.48 -11.63 3.43
C ASP A 57 13.54 -11.34 4.61
N GLY A 58 13.05 -10.10 4.69
CA GLY A 58 12.17 -9.58 5.74
C GLY A 58 10.73 -10.06 5.63
N TRP A 59 9.88 -9.45 6.44
CA TRP A 59 8.44 -9.71 6.45
C TRP A 59 7.71 -8.88 5.40
N ASP A 60 6.93 -9.58 4.58
CA ASP A 60 5.99 -9.03 3.62
C ASP A 60 4.59 -9.54 3.96
N THR A 61 3.61 -8.64 3.97
CA THR A 61 2.28 -8.97 4.46
C THR A 61 1.16 -8.55 3.51
N PRO A 62 0.92 -9.28 2.41
CA PRO A 62 -0.29 -9.07 1.62
C PRO A 62 -1.55 -9.47 2.42
N PHE A 63 -2.65 -8.81 2.13
CA PHE A 63 -3.95 -9.16 2.70
C PHE A 63 -5.07 -9.11 1.66
N TYR A 64 -6.06 -9.96 1.87
CA TYR A 64 -7.27 -10.00 1.06
C TYR A 64 -8.43 -9.41 1.84
N VAL A 65 -9.28 -8.65 1.16
CA VAL A 65 -10.59 -8.24 1.68
C VAL A 65 -11.66 -8.74 0.71
N GLN A 66 -12.53 -9.63 1.19
CA GLN A 66 -13.63 -10.19 0.42
C GLN A 66 -14.95 -9.52 0.81
N ASN A 67 -15.76 -9.17 -0.18
CA ASN A 67 -17.15 -8.84 0.04
C ASN A 67 -17.93 -10.10 0.39
N ALA A 68 -18.34 -10.21 1.66
CA ALA A 68 -19.06 -11.36 2.19
C ALA A 68 -20.59 -11.16 2.17
N GLY A 69 -21.07 -10.03 1.66
CA GLY A 69 -22.50 -9.73 1.52
C GLY A 69 -23.06 -10.05 0.14
N ALA A 70 -24.34 -9.70 -0.04
CA ALA A 70 -25.10 -9.95 -1.26
C ALA A 70 -25.22 -8.72 -2.19
N VAL A 71 -24.67 -7.57 -1.79
CA VAL A 71 -24.66 -6.33 -2.57
C VAL A 71 -23.24 -5.82 -2.77
N GLN A 72 -23.05 -4.97 -3.78
CA GLN A 72 -21.77 -4.30 -4.01
C GLN A 72 -21.38 -3.42 -2.80
N THR A 73 -20.08 -3.33 -2.51
CA THR A 73 -19.55 -2.55 -1.39
C THR A 73 -18.34 -1.71 -1.79
N THR A 74 -18.19 -0.55 -1.16
CA THR A 74 -16.92 0.17 -1.15
C THR A 74 -16.09 -0.32 0.03
N VAL A 75 -14.78 -0.48 -0.17
CA VAL A 75 -13.81 -0.84 0.87
C VAL A 75 -12.73 0.24 0.93
N GLU A 76 -12.40 0.66 2.15
CA GLU A 76 -11.28 1.57 2.44
C GLU A 76 -10.34 0.92 3.45
N SER A 77 -9.04 0.89 3.14
CA SER A 77 -7.98 0.39 4.01
C SER A 77 -7.13 1.58 4.47
N SER A 78 -7.26 1.97 5.74
CA SER A 78 -6.46 3.04 6.35
C SER A 78 -5.18 2.46 6.97
N PHE A 79 -4.00 2.89 6.51
CA PHE A 79 -2.71 2.47 7.04
C PHE A 79 -2.21 3.44 8.10
N TYR A 80 -1.88 2.91 9.27
CA TYR A 80 -1.27 3.64 10.37
C TYR A 80 0.08 3.03 10.70
N ARG A 81 1.14 3.84 10.72
CA ARG A 81 2.48 3.38 11.10
C ARG A 81 2.46 2.89 12.55
N PHE A 82 3.01 1.70 12.79
CA PHE A 82 2.95 1.06 14.10
C PHE A 82 3.76 1.81 15.17
N SER A 83 4.87 2.44 14.80
CA SER A 83 5.80 3.07 15.76
C SER A 83 5.25 4.33 16.44
N ASP A 84 4.39 5.10 15.77
CA ASP A 84 3.90 6.40 16.23
C ASP A 84 2.39 6.62 16.01
N GLY A 85 1.71 5.67 15.37
CA GLY A 85 0.29 5.78 15.04
C GLY A 85 -0.03 6.76 13.92
N ALA A 86 0.96 7.28 13.20
CA ALA A 86 0.74 8.24 12.12
C ALA A 86 -0.06 7.61 10.98
N PHE A 87 -1.11 8.30 10.52
CA PHE A 87 -1.81 7.91 9.30
C PHE A 87 -0.90 8.13 8.08
N ILE A 88 -0.71 7.09 7.26
CA ILE A 88 0.21 7.10 6.12
C ILE A 88 -0.53 7.16 4.80
N ALA A 89 -1.51 6.27 4.60
CA ALA A 89 -2.22 6.15 3.33
C ALA A 89 -3.64 5.61 3.52
N CYS A 90 -4.49 5.85 2.52
CA CYS A 90 -5.75 5.15 2.35
C CYS A 90 -5.79 4.47 0.98
N HIS A 91 -6.04 3.17 0.95
CA HIS A 91 -6.37 2.47 -0.29
C HIS A 91 -7.87 2.31 -0.38
N LYS A 92 -8.46 2.76 -1.49
CA LYS A 92 -9.91 2.73 -1.70
C LYS A 92 -10.24 1.86 -2.90
N ARG A 93 -11.08 0.85 -2.67
CA ARG A 93 -11.71 0.06 -3.71
C ARG A 93 -13.21 0.35 -3.72
N ALA A 94 -13.63 1.13 -4.72
CA ALA A 94 -15.05 1.27 -5.02
C ALA A 94 -15.59 -0.03 -5.63
N ASP A 95 -16.89 -0.24 -5.44
CA ASP A 95 -17.68 -1.12 -6.29
C ASP A 95 -17.28 -2.61 -6.27
N LEU A 96 -16.76 -3.12 -5.15
CA LEU A 96 -16.39 -4.54 -4.98
C LEU A 96 -17.65 -5.43 -5.04
N PRO A 97 -17.82 -6.29 -6.07
CA PRO A 97 -19.02 -7.12 -6.19
C PRO A 97 -19.16 -8.17 -5.08
N PRO A 98 -20.38 -8.70 -4.84
CA PRO A 98 -20.61 -9.83 -3.94
C PRO A 98 -19.70 -11.02 -4.26
N GLY A 99 -19.08 -11.60 -3.24
CA GLY A 99 -18.19 -12.77 -3.37
C GLY A 99 -16.80 -12.47 -3.95
N ALA A 100 -16.57 -11.27 -4.50
CA ALA A 100 -15.26 -10.86 -5.00
C ALA A 100 -14.34 -10.39 -3.87
N SER A 101 -13.04 -10.45 -4.12
CA SER A 101 -12.00 -9.96 -3.21
C SER A 101 -11.06 -8.98 -3.89
N LEU A 102 -10.51 -8.05 -3.11
CA LEU A 102 -9.32 -7.30 -3.47
C LEU A 102 -8.10 -7.91 -2.77
N LEU A 103 -6.94 -7.83 -3.43
CA LEU A 103 -5.63 -8.01 -2.83
C LEU A 103 -5.05 -6.61 -2.60
N ASP A 104 -4.49 -6.41 -1.42
CA ASP A 104 -3.67 -5.26 -1.06
C ASP A 104 -2.30 -5.81 -0.67
N ASP A 105 -1.27 -5.38 -1.38
CA ASP A 105 0.11 -5.87 -1.23
C ASP A 105 1.03 -4.66 -0.96
N PRO A 106 1.39 -4.41 0.31
CA PRO A 106 2.22 -3.28 0.70
C PRO A 106 3.53 -3.15 -0.09
N ASN A 107 4.07 -4.27 -0.58
CA ASN A 107 5.31 -4.26 -1.35
C ASN A 107 5.13 -3.72 -2.77
N ALA A 108 3.92 -3.79 -3.32
CA ALA A 108 3.56 -3.22 -4.62
C ALA A 108 3.22 -1.72 -4.54
N ASP A 109 2.92 -1.20 -3.34
CA ASP A 109 2.45 0.16 -3.14
C ASP A 109 3.60 1.17 -3.11
N VAL A 110 3.48 2.31 -3.78
CA VAL A 110 4.56 3.31 -3.85
C VAL A 110 4.48 4.39 -2.76
N ASP A 111 3.33 4.50 -2.11
CA ASP A 111 3.00 5.51 -1.09
C ASP A 111 3.26 5.02 0.35
N LEU A 112 3.51 3.73 0.54
CA LEU A 112 3.94 3.17 1.82
C LEU A 112 5.48 3.17 1.94
N PRO A 113 6.06 3.65 3.06
CA PRO A 113 7.49 3.55 3.30
C PRO A 113 7.92 2.08 3.43
N ALA A 114 9.07 1.75 2.82
CA ALA A 114 9.71 0.44 2.99
C ALA A 114 10.20 0.24 4.44
N ASP A 115 10.52 -1.00 4.78
CA ASP A 115 11.03 -1.42 6.09
C ASP A 115 10.16 -0.91 7.24
N THR A 116 8.84 -1.01 7.06
CA THR A 116 7.87 -0.41 7.98
C THR A 116 6.77 -1.40 8.34
N GLN A 117 6.37 -1.35 9.61
CA GLN A 117 5.21 -2.04 10.15
C GLN A 117 4.03 -1.07 10.27
N PHE A 118 2.85 -1.56 9.94
CA PHE A 118 1.59 -0.85 9.98
C PHE A 118 0.54 -1.65 10.73
N SER A 119 -0.43 -0.92 11.28
CA SER A 119 -1.76 -1.44 11.53
C SER A 119 -2.70 -0.91 10.46
N VAL A 120 -3.64 -1.74 10.01
CA VAL A 120 -4.62 -1.37 8.99
C VAL A 120 -6.03 -1.45 9.56
N VAL A 121 -6.82 -0.41 9.29
CA VAL A 121 -8.26 -0.40 9.58
C VAL A 121 -9.01 -0.47 8.26
N VAL A 122 -9.63 -1.61 8.02
CA VAL A 122 -10.51 -1.83 6.87
C VAL A 122 -11.92 -1.39 7.25
N ARG A 123 -12.52 -0.55 6.41
CA ARG A 123 -13.90 -0.08 6.50
C ARG A 123 -14.66 -0.49 5.26
N SER A 124 -15.88 -1.00 5.45
CA SER A 124 -16.78 -1.29 4.33
C SER A 124 -18.06 -0.47 4.42
N TYR A 125 -18.62 -0.15 3.26
CA TYR A 125 -19.83 0.64 3.09
C TYR A 125 -20.77 -0.06 2.10
N GLY A 126 -21.89 -0.56 2.61
CA GLY A 126 -22.92 -1.29 1.87
C GLY A 126 -23.04 -2.77 2.25
N ALA A 127 -21.92 -3.47 2.44
CA ALA A 127 -21.91 -4.90 2.77
C ALA A 127 -20.86 -5.25 3.83
N PRO A 128 -21.06 -6.35 4.60
CA PRO A 128 -20.01 -6.89 5.46
C PRO A 128 -18.84 -7.43 4.62
N VAL A 129 -17.65 -7.40 5.20
CA VAL A 129 -16.42 -7.92 4.57
C VAL A 129 -15.70 -8.90 5.50
N ALA A 130 -14.95 -9.81 4.91
CA ALA A 130 -13.97 -10.64 5.62
C ALA A 130 -12.57 -10.23 5.17
N ALA A 131 -11.65 -10.07 6.12
CA ALA A 131 -10.25 -9.78 5.83
C ALA A 131 -9.35 -10.94 6.30
N VAL A 132 -8.38 -11.31 5.48
CA VAL A 132 -7.36 -12.33 5.82
C VAL A 132 -5.99 -11.77 5.49
N VAL A 133 -5.10 -11.85 6.47
CA VAL A 133 -3.72 -11.34 6.38
C VAL A 133 -2.78 -12.51 6.25
N HIS A 134 -1.83 -12.43 5.32
CA HIS A 134 -0.79 -13.44 5.11
C HIS A 134 0.58 -12.83 5.39
N GLN A 135 1.23 -13.26 6.47
CA GLN A 135 2.57 -12.82 6.84
C GLN A 135 3.56 -13.81 6.27
N LEU A 136 4.47 -13.34 5.42
CA LEU A 136 5.46 -14.15 4.73
C LEU A 136 6.86 -13.60 5.06
N GLN A 137 7.82 -14.48 5.28
CA GLN A 137 9.21 -14.08 5.50
C GLN A 137 10.18 -15.07 4.85
N GLY A 138 11.32 -14.54 4.42
CA GLY A 138 12.51 -15.33 4.11
C GLY A 138 12.46 -16.00 2.74
N SER A 139 13.52 -16.74 2.43
CA SER A 139 13.71 -17.36 1.12
C SER A 139 14.16 -18.82 1.22
N GLY A 140 13.87 -19.59 0.17
CA GLY A 140 14.28 -20.98 0.04
C GLY A 140 13.81 -21.88 1.19
N ARG A 141 14.77 -22.48 1.92
CA ARG A 141 14.47 -23.44 3.01
C ARG A 141 14.07 -22.76 4.33
N THR A 142 14.15 -21.43 4.39
CA THR A 142 13.86 -20.64 5.59
C THR A 142 12.55 -19.87 5.49
N THR A 143 11.76 -20.12 4.44
CA THR A 143 10.46 -19.45 4.26
C THR A 143 9.53 -19.77 5.42
N GLN A 144 8.98 -18.72 6.01
CA GLN A 144 7.98 -18.79 7.07
C GLN A 144 6.68 -18.17 6.56
N ALA A 145 5.55 -18.72 6.99
CA ALA A 145 4.24 -18.21 6.65
C ALA A 145 3.31 -18.31 7.88
N ALA A 146 2.55 -17.25 8.12
CA ALA A 146 1.48 -17.22 9.09
C ALA A 146 0.27 -16.51 8.50
N SER A 147 -0.93 -16.76 9.02
CA SER A 147 -2.12 -16.04 8.59
C SER A 147 -3.10 -15.85 9.73
N TYR A 148 -3.85 -14.76 9.68
CA TYR A 148 -4.91 -14.47 10.64
C TYR A 148 -6.09 -13.76 9.96
N SER A 149 -7.28 -13.91 10.54
CA SER A 149 -8.47 -13.17 10.13
C SER A 149 -8.50 -11.79 10.80
N GLY A 150 -8.95 -10.78 10.08
CA GLY A 150 -9.16 -9.45 10.63
C GLY A 150 -10.15 -9.47 11.82
N PHE A 151 -9.88 -8.63 12.81
CA PHE A 151 -10.66 -8.57 14.05
C PHE A 151 -11.74 -7.50 13.95
N THR A 152 -12.94 -7.74 14.46
CA THR A 152 -14.02 -6.73 14.48
C THR A 152 -14.04 -5.92 15.77
N VAL A 153 -13.43 -6.45 16.83
CA VAL A 153 -13.34 -5.87 18.17
C VAL A 153 -11.99 -6.20 18.78
N GLY A 154 -11.51 -5.34 19.68
CA GLY A 154 -10.34 -5.65 20.49
C GLY A 154 -10.67 -6.69 21.57
N ALA A 155 -9.65 -7.43 22.02
CA ALA A 155 -9.75 -8.36 23.12
C ALA A 155 -8.54 -8.18 24.06
N THR A 156 -8.75 -8.41 25.35
CA THR A 156 -7.67 -8.43 26.36
C THR A 156 -7.11 -9.84 26.58
N THR A 157 -7.60 -10.82 25.84
CA THR A 157 -7.15 -12.21 25.91
C THR A 157 -7.06 -12.77 24.49
N VAL A 158 -5.94 -13.41 24.18
CA VAL A 158 -5.70 -14.09 22.90
C VAL A 158 -5.55 -15.58 23.13
N TYR A 159 -6.14 -16.39 22.26
CA TYR A 159 -6.01 -17.84 22.28
C TYR A 159 -5.07 -18.26 21.16
N LEU A 160 -3.93 -18.86 21.52
CA LEU A 160 -2.94 -19.33 20.57
C LEU A 160 -3.12 -20.85 20.39
N PRO A 161 -3.56 -21.32 19.20
CA PRO A 161 -3.97 -22.72 19.02
C PRO A 161 -2.80 -23.71 19.08
N ASN A 162 -1.59 -23.29 18.69
CA ASN A 162 -0.38 -24.11 18.77
C ASN A 162 0.84 -23.19 18.96
N VAL A 163 1.52 -23.32 20.09
CA VAL A 163 2.76 -22.59 20.38
C VAL A 163 3.84 -23.63 20.59
N THR A 164 4.79 -23.71 19.64
CA THR A 164 5.87 -24.69 19.68
C THR A 164 7.23 -24.03 19.58
N ARG A 165 8.19 -24.67 20.24
CA ARG A 165 9.61 -24.32 20.19
C ARG A 165 10.39 -25.56 19.78
N ARG A 166 11.00 -25.53 18.61
CA ARG A 166 11.78 -26.63 18.00
C ARG A 166 11.04 -27.97 17.94
N PHE A 167 9.71 -27.95 17.86
CA PHE A 167 8.91 -29.18 17.82
C PHE A 167 9.00 -29.80 16.43
N TYR A 168 9.73 -30.92 16.28
CA TYR A 168 10.08 -31.49 14.97
C TYR A 168 10.74 -30.47 14.01
N GLY A 169 11.45 -29.48 14.55
CA GLY A 169 12.07 -28.40 13.77
C GLY A 169 11.14 -27.20 13.47
N TYR A 170 9.90 -27.20 13.97
CA TYR A 170 8.99 -26.06 13.88
C TYR A 170 9.13 -25.12 15.08
N ASP A 171 9.14 -23.82 14.78
CA ASP A 171 8.97 -22.73 15.73
C ASP A 171 7.77 -21.90 15.27
N VAL A 172 6.87 -21.55 16.19
CA VAL A 172 5.72 -20.68 15.90
C VAL A 172 5.95 -19.32 16.57
N PRO A 173 6.41 -18.30 15.84
CA PRO A 173 6.43 -16.95 16.35
C PRO A 173 5.00 -16.41 16.45
N PHE A 174 4.72 -15.68 17.52
CA PHE A 174 3.52 -14.84 17.62
C PHE A 174 3.95 -13.43 18.00
N ILE A 175 3.27 -12.45 17.43
CA ILE A 175 3.55 -11.03 17.59
C ILE A 175 2.27 -10.41 18.15
N VAL A 176 2.39 -9.71 19.28
CA VAL A 176 1.30 -9.00 19.97
C VAL A 176 1.70 -7.56 20.21
#